data_AF-A0A177K9T3-F1
#
_entry.id   AF-A0A177K9T3-F1
#
_cell.length_a   1.000
_cell.length_b   1.000
_cell.length_c   1.000
_cell.angle_alpha   90.00
_cell.angle_beta   90.00
_cell.angle_gamma   90.00
#
_symmetry.space_group_name_H-M   'P 1'
#
loop_
_entity.id
_entity.type
_entity.pdbx_description
1 polymer ?
#
loop_
_entity_poly.entity_id
_entity_poly.type
_entity_poly.pdbx_seq_one_letter_code
_entity_poly.pdbx_strand_id
1 'polypeptide(L)'
;MAPVPRYRAAVRIDLDLVCAHPDDLVGGMDDASRMSASSMDAEDALLSLIEVSVADGAQHLVRIASTSSSIVDSEWQGTSGTLPEGSSDTARVARAGARLAGIDWALDELFGGSTSEATASELRQRTIIKGLVWNASVLVVDCLFDDVRQLADAADDRSAWRETHVISQLPPQYATHYDRAFAQKFLAATIEVTSRLSASPVYPPTVAHELALKLVLDEAARSAERLTGDLPEGWREHLDTVLFQDLDAESLFVDQDASSKQDAAAATPPLDFASWFIPYAHAPAPAPYASDDLKEPSRG
;
A
#
# COMPACT_ATOMS: atom_id res chain seq x y z
N MET A 1 21.35 -53.09 -19.69
CA MET A 1 20.15 -52.55 -20.38
C MET A 1 20.39 -51.07 -20.62
N ALA A 2 20.42 -50.63 -21.87
CA ALA A 2 20.50 -49.20 -22.19
C ALA A 2 19.17 -48.51 -21.81
N PRO A 3 19.18 -47.26 -21.33
CA PRO A 3 17.96 -46.53 -21.01
C PRO A 3 17.13 -46.33 -22.28
N VAL A 4 15.86 -46.73 -22.23
CA VAL A 4 14.90 -46.53 -23.32
C VAL A 4 14.74 -45.03 -23.55
N PRO A 5 14.91 -44.51 -24.78
CA PRO A 5 14.75 -43.09 -25.05
C PRO A 5 13.31 -42.67 -24.76
N ARG A 6 13.13 -41.69 -23.85
CA ARG A 6 11.84 -41.08 -23.53
C ARG A 6 11.75 -39.73 -24.21
N TYR A 7 10.70 -39.52 -25.01
CA TYR A 7 10.40 -38.22 -25.59
C TYR A 7 9.71 -37.35 -24.54
N ARG A 8 10.23 -36.15 -24.30
CA ARG A 8 9.64 -35.14 -23.40
C ARG A 8 9.24 -33.93 -24.22
N ALA A 9 7.95 -33.59 -24.22
CA ALA A 9 7.45 -32.34 -24.76
C ALA A 9 6.93 -31.48 -23.59
N ALA A 10 7.22 -30.18 -23.64
CA ALA A 10 6.65 -29.17 -22.76
C ALA A 10 5.73 -28.29 -23.60
N VAL A 11 4.53 -28.01 -23.09
CA VAL A 11 3.54 -27.15 -23.75
C VAL A 11 3.21 -26.03 -22.77
N ARG A 12 3.31 -24.78 -23.23
CA ARG A 12 2.84 -23.60 -22.49
C ARG A 12 1.56 -23.13 -23.16
N ILE A 13 0.52 -22.89 -22.36
CA ILE A 13 -0.77 -22.39 -22.82
C ILE A 13 -0.97 -21.06 -22.13
N ASP A 14 -0.96 -19.98 -22.90
CA ASP A 14 -1.23 -18.62 -22.42
C ASP A 14 -2.73 -18.34 -22.69
N LEU A 15 -3.50 -17.99 -21.66
CA LEU A 15 -4.94 -17.76 -21.72
C LEU A 15 -5.28 -16.37 -21.20
N ASP A 16 -5.91 -15.54 -22.04
CA ASP A 16 -6.44 -14.24 -21.63
C ASP A 16 -7.90 -14.39 -21.19
N LEU A 17 -8.15 -14.26 -19.89
CA LEU A 17 -9.49 -14.32 -19.31
C LEU A 17 -9.96 -12.91 -18.93
N VAL A 18 -11.10 -12.50 -19.46
CA VAL A 18 -11.74 -11.22 -19.11
C VAL A 18 -13.04 -11.52 -18.36
N CYS A 19 -13.09 -11.15 -17.08
CA CYS A 19 -14.29 -11.26 -16.27
C CYS A 19 -14.77 -9.87 -15.82
N ALA A 20 -16.08 -9.65 -15.84
CA ALA A 20 -16.67 -8.41 -15.31
C ALA A 20 -16.68 -8.39 -13.77
N HIS A 21 -16.78 -9.59 -13.18
CA HIS A 21 -16.86 -9.84 -11.76
C HIS A 21 -16.03 -11.10 -11.44
N PRO A 22 -14.88 -10.99 -10.76
CA PRO A 22 -14.17 -12.17 -10.30
C PRO A 22 -15.10 -13.02 -9.41
N ASP A 23 -15.78 -12.40 -8.44
CA ASP A 23 -16.71 -13.07 -7.51
C ASP A 23 -17.82 -13.90 -8.20
N ASP A 24 -18.30 -13.51 -9.39
CA ASP A 24 -19.38 -14.19 -10.12
C ASP A 24 -18.96 -15.54 -10.72
N LEU A 25 -17.65 -15.76 -10.93
CA LEU A 25 -17.13 -16.99 -11.52
C LEU A 25 -17.26 -18.18 -10.56
N VAL A 26 -17.27 -17.93 -9.25
CA VAL A 26 -17.54 -18.94 -8.21
C VAL A 26 -19.03 -19.30 -8.16
N GLY A 27 -19.90 -18.45 -8.72
CA GLY A 27 -21.36 -18.60 -8.71
C GLY A 27 -21.88 -19.87 -9.40
N GLY A 28 -21.12 -20.44 -10.33
CA GLY A 28 -21.51 -21.60 -11.13
C GLY A 28 -21.09 -22.96 -10.59
N MET A 29 -20.35 -23.02 -9.48
CA MET A 29 -19.98 -24.28 -8.83
C MET A 29 -21.13 -24.77 -7.93
N ASP A 30 -21.55 -26.02 -8.12
CA ASP A 30 -22.66 -26.65 -7.39
C ASP A 30 -22.44 -26.57 -5.85
N ASP A 31 -23.52 -26.47 -5.06
CA ASP A 31 -23.46 -26.13 -3.62
C ASP A 31 -22.59 -27.09 -2.78
N ALA A 32 -22.42 -28.34 -3.24
CA ALA A 32 -21.54 -29.32 -2.62
C ALA A 32 -20.04 -28.94 -2.73
N SER A 33 -19.64 -28.30 -3.84
CA SER A 33 -18.28 -27.80 -4.07
C SER A 33 -18.01 -26.53 -3.25
N ARG A 34 -19.03 -25.71 -2.99
CA ARG A 34 -18.93 -24.53 -2.10
C ARG A 34 -18.62 -24.88 -0.65
N MET A 35 -19.15 -26.00 -0.15
CA MET A 35 -18.88 -26.44 1.22
C MET A 35 -17.47 -27.00 1.43
N SER A 36 -16.77 -27.45 0.37
CA SER A 36 -15.32 -27.73 0.44
C SER A 36 -14.46 -26.54 0.03
N ALA A 37 -15.03 -25.55 -0.66
CA ALA A 37 -14.37 -24.35 -1.16
C ALA A 37 -14.46 -23.15 -0.21
N SER A 38 -14.55 -23.36 1.10
CA SER A 38 -14.52 -22.28 2.09
C SER A 38 -13.16 -21.55 2.18
N SER A 39 -12.31 -21.67 1.17
CA SER A 39 -11.01 -21.02 1.06
C SER A 39 -10.53 -20.81 -0.39
N MET A 40 -11.32 -21.12 -1.42
CA MET A 40 -10.93 -20.88 -2.81
C MET A 40 -11.56 -19.60 -3.32
N ASP A 41 -10.71 -18.63 -3.64
CA ASP A 41 -11.15 -17.39 -4.27
C ASP A 41 -11.48 -17.62 -5.76
N ALA A 42 -12.18 -16.68 -6.39
CA ALA A 42 -12.61 -16.76 -7.78
C ALA A 42 -11.50 -17.06 -8.79
N GLU A 43 -10.32 -16.50 -8.56
CA GLU A 43 -9.14 -16.73 -9.40
C GLU A 43 -8.61 -18.17 -9.23
N ASP A 44 -8.57 -18.69 -7.99
CA ASP A 44 -8.21 -20.09 -7.73
C ASP A 44 -9.24 -21.06 -8.32
N ALA A 45 -10.52 -20.69 -8.27
CA ALA A 45 -11.59 -21.43 -8.92
C ALA A 45 -11.41 -21.45 -10.44
N LEU A 46 -11.10 -20.30 -11.07
CA LEU A 46 -10.79 -20.21 -12.50
C LEU A 46 -9.58 -21.07 -12.90
N LEU A 47 -8.48 -20.97 -12.15
CA LEU A 47 -7.28 -21.76 -12.40
C LEU A 47 -7.56 -23.26 -12.23
N SER A 48 -8.45 -23.64 -11.30
CA SER A 48 -8.89 -25.03 -11.13
C SER A 48 -9.71 -25.58 -12.30
N LEU A 49 -10.38 -24.71 -13.07
CA LEU A 49 -11.11 -25.12 -14.29
C LEU A 49 -10.18 -25.44 -15.46
N ILE A 50 -8.92 -25.00 -15.41
CA ILE A 50 -7.92 -25.26 -16.45
C ILE A 50 -7.22 -26.60 -16.13
N GLU A 51 -7.95 -27.70 -16.27
CA GLU A 51 -7.37 -29.03 -16.17
C GLU A 51 -6.84 -29.51 -17.52
N VAL A 52 -5.57 -29.94 -17.53
CA VAL A 52 -5.01 -30.68 -18.67
C VAL A 52 -5.46 -32.13 -18.55
N SER A 53 -6.41 -32.54 -19.40
CA SER A 53 -6.86 -33.93 -19.50
C SER A 53 -6.24 -34.64 -20.70
N VAL A 54 -6.01 -35.95 -20.58
CA VAL A 54 -5.58 -36.81 -21.69
C VAL A 54 -6.80 -37.55 -22.21
N ALA A 55 -7.02 -37.51 -23.52
CA ALA A 55 -8.14 -38.21 -24.16
C ALA A 55 -8.18 -39.71 -23.78
N ASP A 56 -9.39 -40.24 -23.58
CA ASP A 56 -9.60 -41.64 -23.24
C ASP A 56 -8.93 -42.57 -24.27
N GLY A 57 -8.20 -43.57 -23.76
CA GLY A 57 -7.41 -44.50 -24.58
C GLY A 57 -5.98 -44.04 -24.88
N ALA A 58 -5.61 -42.77 -24.70
CA ALA A 58 -4.24 -42.26 -24.89
C ALA A 58 -3.41 -42.23 -23.58
N GLN A 59 -3.99 -42.59 -22.45
CA GLN A 59 -3.38 -42.53 -21.10
C GLN A 59 -2.10 -43.38 -20.95
N HIS A 60 -1.92 -44.40 -21.79
CA HIS A 60 -0.72 -45.24 -21.80
C HIS A 60 0.43 -44.63 -22.63
N LEU A 61 0.14 -43.61 -23.44
CA LEU A 61 1.12 -42.95 -24.33
C LEU A 61 1.72 -41.69 -23.68
N VAL A 62 0.96 -41.04 -22.80
CA VAL A 62 1.35 -39.76 -22.20
C VAL A 62 1.10 -39.81 -20.70
N ARG A 63 2.09 -39.35 -19.93
CA ARG A 63 1.96 -39.12 -18.49
C ARG A 63 2.22 -37.65 -18.21
N ILE A 64 1.27 -36.98 -17.57
CA ILE A 64 1.48 -35.63 -17.04
C ILE A 64 2.46 -35.75 -15.87
N ALA A 65 3.64 -35.16 -16.03
CA ALA A 65 4.68 -35.19 -15.01
C ALA A 65 4.43 -34.14 -13.92
N SER A 66 3.95 -32.97 -14.33
CA SER A 66 3.60 -31.85 -13.47
C SER A 66 2.68 -30.91 -14.26
N THR A 67 1.78 -30.23 -13.57
CA THR A 67 1.02 -29.10 -14.09
C THR A 67 1.30 -27.93 -13.16
N SER A 68 1.59 -26.76 -13.73
CA SER A 68 1.72 -25.51 -13.00
C SER A 68 0.92 -24.46 -13.74
N SER A 69 0.17 -23.66 -13.00
CA SER A 69 -0.52 -22.49 -13.51
C SER A 69 -0.02 -21.28 -12.73
N SER A 70 0.16 -20.16 -13.42
CA SER A 70 0.52 -18.88 -12.83
C SER A 70 -0.26 -17.80 -13.54
N ILE A 71 -0.61 -16.74 -12.81
CA ILE A 71 -1.19 -15.55 -13.40
C ILE A 71 -0.02 -14.66 -13.81
N VAL A 72 0.12 -14.44 -15.11
CA VAL A 72 1.24 -13.67 -15.68
C VAL A 72 1.00 -12.17 -15.52
N ASP A 73 -0.27 -11.77 -15.55
CA ASP A 73 -0.71 -10.40 -15.41
C ASP A 73 -2.20 -10.36 -14.99
N SER A 74 -2.56 -9.47 -14.07
CA SER A 74 -3.94 -9.22 -13.67
C SER A 74 -4.20 -7.71 -13.63
N GLU A 75 -4.53 -7.17 -14.80
CA GLU A 75 -4.93 -5.77 -14.91
C GLU A 75 -6.45 -5.63 -14.94
N TRP A 76 -6.99 -4.74 -14.09
CA TRP A 76 -8.33 -4.25 -14.28
C TRP A 76 -8.36 -3.32 -15.52
N GLN A 77 -8.63 -3.88 -16.70
CA GLN A 77 -8.84 -3.10 -17.93
C GLN A 77 -10.16 -2.32 -17.87
N GLY A 78 -10.10 -0.99 -17.96
CA GLY A 78 -11.30 -0.16 -18.10
C GLY A 78 -11.22 1.17 -17.38
N THR A 79 -11.01 2.22 -18.18
CA THR A 79 -11.07 3.64 -17.83
C THR A 79 -12.39 4.00 -17.12
N SER A 80 -12.28 4.68 -15.98
CA SER A 80 -13.30 5.59 -15.40
C SER A 80 -14.71 5.07 -15.06
N GLY A 81 -15.00 3.77 -15.18
CA GLY A 81 -16.33 3.21 -14.88
C GLY A 81 -16.62 2.97 -13.40
N THR A 82 -17.88 3.19 -12.99
CA THR A 82 -18.41 2.74 -11.69
C THR A 82 -18.37 1.21 -11.59
N LEU A 83 -17.95 0.68 -10.45
CA LEU A 83 -18.12 -0.75 -10.15
C LEU A 83 -19.60 -1.11 -10.24
N PRO A 84 -19.97 -2.26 -10.82
CA PRO A 84 -21.37 -2.65 -10.90
C PRO A 84 -21.96 -2.82 -9.49
N GLU A 85 -23.27 -2.57 -9.37
CA GLU A 85 -24.00 -2.71 -8.10
C GLU A 85 -23.83 -4.13 -7.54
N GLY A 86 -23.59 -4.24 -6.23
CA GLY A 86 -23.35 -5.53 -5.55
C GLY A 86 -21.88 -5.96 -5.43
N SER A 87 -20.92 -5.23 -6.02
CA SER A 87 -19.48 -5.53 -5.85
C SER A 87 -19.07 -5.50 -4.37
N SER A 88 -18.34 -6.53 -3.94
CA SER A 88 -17.78 -6.65 -2.58
C SER A 88 -16.82 -5.50 -2.24
N ASP A 89 -16.71 -5.15 -0.96
CA ASP A 89 -15.81 -4.07 -0.50
C ASP A 89 -14.36 -4.35 -0.89
N THR A 90 -13.93 -5.60 -0.78
CA THR A 90 -12.61 -6.07 -1.22
C THR A 90 -12.37 -5.83 -2.70
N ALA A 91 -13.34 -6.10 -3.58
CA ALA A 91 -13.22 -5.82 -5.02
C ALA A 91 -13.11 -4.31 -5.30
N ARG A 92 -13.80 -3.46 -4.52
CA ARG A 92 -13.68 -1.99 -4.66
C ARG A 92 -12.30 -1.50 -4.28
N VAL A 93 -11.78 -1.99 -3.17
CA VAL A 93 -10.43 -1.69 -2.69
C VAL A 93 -9.40 -2.16 -3.72
N ALA A 94 -9.46 -3.42 -4.15
CA ALA A 94 -8.53 -3.96 -5.14
C ALA A 94 -8.49 -3.12 -6.43
N ARG A 95 -9.65 -2.71 -6.96
CA ARG A 95 -9.69 -1.83 -8.15
C ARG A 95 -8.97 -0.51 -7.95
N ALA A 96 -9.04 0.07 -6.75
CA ALA A 96 -8.32 1.30 -6.44
C ALA A 96 -6.80 1.11 -6.49
N GLY A 97 -6.34 -0.09 -6.12
CA GLY A 97 -4.92 -0.45 -6.06
C GLY A 97 -4.19 -0.41 -7.39
N ALA A 98 -4.87 -0.60 -8.53
CA ALA A 98 -4.28 -0.51 -9.86
C ALA A 98 -3.64 0.87 -10.17
N ARG A 99 -3.96 1.91 -9.38
CA ARG A 99 -3.41 3.28 -9.53
C ARG A 99 -2.17 3.54 -8.69
N LEU A 100 -1.84 2.64 -7.77
CA LEU A 100 -0.67 2.77 -6.92
C LEU A 100 0.49 2.03 -7.59
N ALA A 101 1.65 2.66 -7.73
CA ALA A 101 2.85 2.01 -8.28
C ALA A 101 4.10 2.26 -7.40
N GLY A 102 4.06 3.28 -6.55
CA GLY A 102 5.21 3.73 -5.76
C GLY A 102 5.66 2.76 -4.67
N ILE A 103 4.89 1.71 -4.39
CA ILE A 103 5.23 0.66 -3.42
C ILE A 103 5.40 -0.72 -4.05
N ASP A 104 5.39 -0.84 -5.38
CA ASP A 104 5.48 -2.17 -6.03
C ASP A 104 6.77 -2.90 -5.66
N TRP A 105 7.89 -2.18 -5.57
CA TRP A 105 9.17 -2.74 -5.12
C TRP A 105 9.13 -3.28 -3.68
N ALA A 106 8.42 -2.60 -2.78
CA ALA A 106 8.28 -3.00 -1.39
C ALA A 106 7.41 -4.26 -1.27
N LEU A 107 6.39 -4.37 -2.13
CA LEU A 107 5.55 -5.54 -2.23
C LEU A 107 6.31 -6.71 -2.89
N ASP A 108 7.12 -6.47 -3.92
CA ASP A 108 7.98 -7.50 -4.49
C ASP A 108 8.87 -8.14 -3.41
N GLU A 109 9.41 -7.34 -2.48
CA GLU A 109 10.18 -7.85 -1.33
C GLU A 109 9.31 -8.64 -0.35
N LEU A 110 8.12 -8.13 0.02
CA LEU A 110 7.19 -8.80 0.95
C LEU A 110 6.80 -10.20 0.46
N PHE A 111 6.59 -10.32 -0.84
CA PHE A 111 6.12 -11.55 -1.49
C PHE A 111 7.27 -12.38 -2.10
N GLY A 112 8.54 -12.02 -1.84
CA GLY A 112 9.70 -12.82 -2.23
C GLY A 112 10.02 -12.86 -3.72
N GLY A 113 9.54 -11.90 -4.53
CA GLY A 113 9.84 -11.83 -5.96
C GLY A 113 8.88 -10.95 -6.77
N SER A 114 9.14 -10.83 -8.06
CA SER A 114 8.26 -10.11 -9.00
C SER A 114 6.96 -10.87 -9.25
N THR A 115 5.94 -10.18 -9.79
CA THR A 115 4.64 -10.76 -10.17
C THR A 115 4.71 -11.96 -11.13
N SER A 116 5.79 -12.11 -11.91
CA SER A 116 5.92 -13.17 -12.92
C SER A 116 5.84 -14.60 -12.39
N GLU A 117 6.12 -14.82 -11.11
CA GLU A 117 6.07 -16.15 -10.45
C GLU A 117 5.06 -16.18 -9.30
N ALA A 118 4.28 -15.11 -9.11
CA ALA A 118 3.33 -14.99 -8.02
C ALA A 118 2.10 -15.88 -8.24
N THR A 119 1.57 -16.41 -7.15
CA THR A 119 0.26 -17.06 -7.10
C THR A 119 -0.86 -16.04 -7.25
N ALA A 120 -2.06 -16.50 -7.62
CA ALA A 120 -3.25 -15.64 -7.72
C ALA A 120 -3.54 -14.91 -6.40
N SER A 121 -3.49 -15.66 -5.28
CA SER A 121 -3.68 -15.11 -3.93
C SER A 121 -2.70 -13.97 -3.63
N GLU A 122 -1.42 -14.12 -3.96
CA GLU A 122 -0.41 -13.07 -3.72
C GLU A 122 -0.66 -11.82 -4.58
N LEU A 123 -1.02 -11.98 -5.85
CA LEU A 123 -1.37 -10.84 -6.72
C LEU A 123 -2.60 -10.10 -6.21
N ARG A 124 -3.59 -10.83 -5.72
CA ARG A 124 -4.77 -10.24 -5.10
C ARG A 124 -4.42 -9.50 -3.82
N GLN A 125 -3.64 -10.10 -2.93
CA GLN A 125 -3.21 -9.46 -1.68
C GLN A 125 -2.41 -8.18 -1.96
N ARG A 126 -1.48 -8.20 -2.92
CA ARG A 126 -0.78 -6.99 -3.40
C ARG A 126 -1.77 -5.91 -3.82
N THR A 127 -2.74 -6.28 -4.65
CA THR A 127 -3.73 -5.34 -5.19
C THR A 127 -4.64 -4.77 -4.09
N ILE A 128 -5.01 -5.57 -3.09
CA ILE A 128 -5.77 -5.11 -1.92
C ILE A 128 -4.94 -4.14 -1.07
N ILE A 129 -3.67 -4.45 -0.77
CA ILE A 129 -2.78 -3.56 -0.02
C ILE A 129 -2.63 -2.22 -0.73
N LYS A 130 -2.38 -2.25 -2.05
CA LYS A 130 -2.32 -1.05 -2.88
C LYS A 130 -3.63 -0.26 -2.83
N GLY A 131 -4.75 -0.94 -2.87
CA GLY A 131 -6.08 -0.35 -2.76
C GLY A 131 -6.34 0.34 -1.43
N LEU A 132 -5.94 -0.29 -0.34
CA LEU A 132 -6.05 0.25 1.02
C LEU A 132 -5.24 1.54 1.14
N VAL A 133 -3.99 1.52 0.70
CA VAL A 133 -3.10 2.70 0.73
C VAL A 133 -3.63 3.82 -0.16
N TRP A 134 -4.16 3.51 -1.34
CA TRP A 134 -4.81 4.50 -2.21
C TRP A 134 -6.01 5.15 -1.53
N ASN A 135 -6.93 4.36 -0.98
CA ASN A 135 -8.14 4.90 -0.35
C ASN A 135 -7.80 5.71 0.91
N ALA A 136 -6.84 5.24 1.71
CA ALA A 136 -6.32 5.99 2.85
C ALA A 136 -5.70 7.31 2.42
N SER A 137 -4.93 7.33 1.32
CA SER A 137 -4.33 8.54 0.76
C SER A 137 -5.39 9.61 0.44
N VAL A 138 -6.47 9.21 -0.24
CA VAL A 138 -7.58 10.11 -0.58
C VAL A 138 -8.26 10.63 0.69
N LEU A 139 -8.60 9.73 1.61
CA LEU A 139 -9.29 10.08 2.85
C LEU A 139 -8.48 11.05 3.71
N VAL A 140 -7.18 10.80 3.91
CA VAL A 140 -6.30 11.65 4.72
C VAL A 140 -6.17 13.04 4.09
N VAL A 141 -6.07 13.15 2.77
CA VAL A 141 -6.04 14.45 2.08
C VAL A 141 -7.35 15.21 2.27
N ASP A 142 -8.50 14.56 2.09
CA ASP A 142 -9.82 15.18 2.29
C ASP A 142 -9.98 15.67 3.74
N CYS A 143 -9.63 14.85 4.72
CA CYS A 143 -9.68 15.23 6.13
C CYS A 143 -8.72 16.38 6.46
N LEU A 144 -7.55 16.47 5.83
CA LEU A 144 -6.62 17.60 6.03
C LEU A 144 -7.17 18.92 5.45
N PHE A 145 -7.96 18.89 4.38
CA PHE A 145 -8.67 20.09 3.92
C PHE A 145 -9.67 20.57 4.98
N ASP A 146 -10.40 19.65 5.61
CA ASP A 146 -11.32 19.97 6.71
C ASP A 146 -10.58 20.50 7.94
N ASP A 147 -9.45 19.89 8.32
CA ASP A 147 -8.60 20.34 9.43
C ASP A 147 -8.09 21.77 9.21
N VAL A 148 -7.63 22.09 8.00
CA VAL A 148 -7.19 23.44 7.63
C VAL A 148 -8.32 24.45 7.78
N ARG A 149 -9.54 24.08 7.35
CA ARG A 149 -10.73 24.94 7.48
C ARG A 149 -11.09 25.15 8.96
N GLN A 150 -11.13 24.08 9.75
CA GLN A 150 -11.44 24.12 11.16
C GLN A 150 -10.46 25.00 11.95
N LEU A 151 -9.16 24.83 11.72
CA LEU A 151 -8.12 25.66 12.34
C LEU A 151 -8.18 27.12 11.88
N ALA A 152 -8.67 27.39 10.67
CA ALA A 152 -8.90 28.75 10.21
C ALA A 152 -10.11 29.42 10.90
N ASP A 153 -11.18 28.65 11.14
CA ASP A 153 -12.40 29.15 11.79
C ASP A 153 -12.20 29.36 13.32
N ALA A 154 -11.26 28.63 13.93
CA ALA A 154 -10.95 28.68 15.36
C ALA A 154 -9.58 29.31 15.68
N ALA A 155 -9.17 30.34 14.94
CA ALA A 155 -7.81 30.91 15.01
C ALA A 155 -7.35 31.38 16.41
N ASP A 156 -8.27 31.78 17.28
CA ASP A 156 -7.97 32.24 18.65
C ASP A 156 -7.94 31.10 19.68
N ASP A 157 -8.36 29.88 19.30
CA ASP A 157 -8.39 28.71 20.18
C ASP A 157 -7.16 27.82 19.93
N ARG A 158 -6.17 27.91 20.84
CA ARG A 158 -4.95 27.09 20.80
C ARG A 158 -5.20 25.60 21.05
N SER A 159 -6.40 25.20 21.42
CA SER A 159 -6.79 23.80 21.61
C SER A 159 -7.57 23.20 20.44
N ALA A 160 -7.94 24.01 19.43
CA ALA A 160 -8.73 23.58 18.28
C ALA A 160 -8.13 22.38 17.53
N TRP A 161 -6.80 22.22 17.53
CA TRP A 161 -6.13 21.07 16.93
C TRP A 161 -6.62 19.72 17.45
N ARG A 162 -7.12 19.63 18.70
CA ARG A 162 -7.59 18.36 19.27
C ARG A 162 -8.86 17.82 18.60
N GLU A 163 -9.65 18.72 18.03
CA GLU A 163 -10.91 18.39 17.39
C GLU A 163 -10.75 18.12 15.89
N THR A 164 -9.53 18.22 15.37
CA THR A 164 -9.20 17.90 13.97
C THR A 164 -9.14 16.39 13.75
N HIS A 165 -9.21 15.96 12.50
CA HIS A 165 -9.18 14.55 12.13
C HIS A 165 -7.76 14.01 12.04
N VAL A 166 -6.89 14.66 11.27
CA VAL A 166 -5.53 14.19 10.96
C VAL A 166 -4.50 14.88 11.85
N ILE A 167 -4.61 16.19 12.05
CA ILE A 167 -3.64 16.95 12.86
C ILE A 167 -3.64 16.48 14.33
N SER A 168 -4.78 16.00 14.86
CA SER A 168 -4.89 15.44 16.21
C SER A 168 -4.15 14.11 16.41
N GLN A 169 -3.80 13.42 15.31
CA GLN A 169 -3.05 12.17 15.33
C GLN A 169 -1.53 12.39 15.29
N LEU A 170 -1.07 13.63 15.12
CA LEU A 170 0.36 13.97 15.15
C LEU A 170 0.91 13.95 16.59
N PRO A 171 2.24 13.89 16.76
CA PRO A 171 2.82 13.76 18.09
C PRO A 171 2.42 14.91 19.04
N PRO A 172 1.78 14.63 20.17
CA PRO A 172 1.09 15.65 20.97
C PRO A 172 2.03 16.64 21.67
N GLN A 173 3.31 16.30 21.87
CA GLN A 173 4.29 17.18 22.51
C GLN A 173 4.63 18.42 21.66
N TYR A 174 4.36 18.39 20.35
CA TYR A 174 4.57 19.54 19.45
C TYR A 174 3.26 20.31 19.18
N ALA A 175 2.18 19.98 19.87
CA ALA A 175 0.84 20.56 19.66
C ALA A 175 0.77 22.09 19.70
N THR A 176 1.71 22.75 20.38
CA THR A 176 1.81 24.22 20.40
C THR A 176 2.10 24.83 19.02
N HIS A 177 2.53 24.02 18.06
CA HIS A 177 2.84 24.44 16.71
C HIS A 177 1.76 24.05 15.67
N TYR A 178 0.72 23.33 16.09
CA TYR A 178 -0.34 22.85 15.19
C TYR A 178 -1.38 23.94 14.93
N ASP A 179 -0.94 24.98 14.23
CA ASP A 179 -1.80 26.06 13.75
C ASP A 179 -2.24 25.83 12.29
N ARG A 180 -3.04 26.76 11.78
CA ARG A 180 -3.50 26.75 10.38
C ARG A 180 -2.33 26.70 9.39
N ALA A 181 -1.27 27.47 9.62
CA ALA A 181 -0.15 27.56 8.67
C ALA A 181 0.62 26.25 8.62
N PHE A 182 0.84 25.62 9.78
CA PHE A 182 1.36 24.27 9.87
C PHE A 182 0.48 23.27 9.10
N ALA A 183 -0.83 23.25 9.36
CA ALA A 183 -1.74 22.33 8.68
C ALA A 183 -1.75 22.51 7.15
N GLN A 184 -1.64 23.75 6.67
CA GLN A 184 -1.53 24.04 5.23
C GLN A 184 -0.24 23.48 4.62
N LYS A 185 0.92 23.64 5.31
CA LYS A 185 2.19 23.04 4.85
C LYS A 185 2.15 21.52 4.92
N PHE A 186 1.59 20.97 6.00
CA PHE A 186 1.46 19.52 6.19
C PHE A 186 0.55 18.90 5.12
N LEU A 187 -0.57 19.55 4.77
CA LEU A 187 -1.41 19.16 3.64
C LEU A 187 -0.62 19.12 2.31
N ALA A 188 0.24 20.11 2.05
CA ALA A 188 1.07 20.11 0.85
C ALA A 188 2.06 18.93 0.83
N ALA A 189 2.70 18.63 1.97
CA ALA A 189 3.57 17.46 2.12
C ALA A 189 2.79 16.14 1.88
N THR A 190 1.57 16.02 2.44
CA THR A 190 0.71 14.85 2.23
C THR A 190 0.29 14.68 0.78
N ILE A 191 -0.10 15.76 0.09
CA ILE A 191 -0.42 15.71 -1.35
C ILE A 191 0.79 15.21 -2.15
N GLU A 192 2.01 15.65 -1.80
CA GLU A 192 3.20 15.17 -2.47
C GLU A 192 3.48 13.68 -2.18
N VAL A 193 3.34 13.22 -0.94
CA VAL A 193 3.45 11.79 -0.59
C VAL A 193 2.48 10.95 -1.42
N THR A 194 1.21 11.35 -1.47
CA THR A 194 0.16 10.60 -2.20
C THR A 194 0.38 10.64 -3.72
N SER A 195 0.90 11.75 -4.25
CA SER A 195 1.34 11.83 -5.64
C SER A 195 2.50 10.88 -5.94
N ARG A 196 3.48 10.76 -5.03
CA ARG A 196 4.62 9.85 -5.21
C ARG A 196 4.17 8.39 -5.12
N LEU A 197 3.33 8.03 -4.14
CA LEU A 197 2.71 6.70 -4.01
C LEU A 197 2.05 6.23 -5.32
N SER A 198 1.51 7.15 -6.11
CA SER A 198 0.84 6.85 -7.38
C SER A 198 1.80 6.62 -8.56
N ALA A 199 3.06 7.06 -8.49
CA ALA A 199 3.89 7.21 -9.70
C ALA A 199 5.38 6.83 -9.56
N SER A 200 5.96 6.85 -8.36
CA SER A 200 7.41 6.70 -8.16
C SER A 200 7.69 6.06 -6.80
N PRO A 201 8.82 5.35 -6.64
CA PRO A 201 9.29 4.94 -5.32
C PRO A 201 9.18 6.08 -4.30
N VAL A 202 8.56 5.77 -3.16
CA VAL A 202 8.31 6.75 -2.12
C VAL A 202 9.46 6.75 -1.14
N TYR A 203 10.25 7.83 -1.21
CA TYR A 203 11.22 8.20 -0.19
C TYR A 203 10.82 9.58 0.33
N PRO A 204 10.31 9.68 1.57
CA PRO A 204 9.94 10.94 2.19
C PRO A 204 11.12 11.92 2.25
N PRO A 205 10.99 13.15 1.70
CA PRO A 205 12.10 14.10 1.68
C PRO A 205 12.29 14.89 2.98
N THR A 206 11.31 14.88 3.89
CA THR A 206 11.35 15.58 5.18
C THR A 206 10.58 14.77 6.23
N VAL A 207 10.77 15.08 7.53
CA VAL A 207 9.99 14.47 8.64
C VAL A 207 8.48 14.65 8.44
N ALA A 208 8.03 15.81 7.95
CA ALA A 208 6.61 16.03 7.65
C ALA A 208 6.07 15.05 6.60
N HIS A 209 6.87 14.68 5.60
CA HIS A 209 6.48 13.68 4.61
C HIS A 209 6.44 12.26 5.21
N GLU A 210 7.30 11.95 6.17
CA GLU A 210 7.26 10.66 6.88
C GLU A 210 6.02 10.55 7.74
N LEU A 211 5.73 11.58 8.54
CA LEU A 211 4.53 11.62 9.36
C LEU A 211 3.28 11.51 8.48
N ALA A 212 3.25 12.18 7.32
CA ALA A 212 2.16 12.04 6.36
C ALA A 212 2.04 10.60 5.83
N LEU A 213 3.17 9.96 5.44
CA LEU A 213 3.17 8.58 4.99
C LEU A 213 2.71 7.61 6.09
N LYS A 214 3.20 7.78 7.33
CA LYS A 214 2.78 7.00 8.50
C LYS A 214 1.28 7.09 8.72
N LEU A 215 0.72 8.30 8.72
CA LEU A 215 -0.73 8.49 8.89
C LEU A 215 -1.56 7.82 7.79
N VAL A 216 -1.07 7.84 6.54
CA VAL A 216 -1.69 7.09 5.43
C VAL A 216 -1.63 5.59 5.67
N LEU A 217 -0.49 5.04 6.10
CA LEU A 217 -0.35 3.61 6.37
C LEU A 217 -1.16 3.15 7.60
N ASP A 218 -1.26 3.99 8.62
CA ASP A 218 -2.06 3.72 9.83
C ASP A 218 -3.57 3.75 9.48
N GLU A 219 -4.02 4.66 8.62
CA GLU A 219 -5.39 4.63 8.07
C GLU A 219 -5.65 3.42 7.17
N ALA A 220 -4.67 3.02 6.36
CA ALA A 220 -4.77 1.82 5.53
C ALA A 220 -4.89 0.55 6.40
N ALA A 221 -4.11 0.45 7.48
CA ALA A 221 -4.19 -0.64 8.44
C ALA A 221 -5.55 -0.70 9.14
N ARG A 222 -6.04 0.43 9.66
CA ARG A 222 -7.39 0.51 10.26
C ARG A 222 -8.48 0.13 9.27
N SER A 223 -8.31 0.49 7.99
CA SER A 223 -9.25 0.10 6.93
C SER A 223 -9.19 -1.38 6.60
N ALA A 224 -8.02 -2.01 6.70
CA ALA A 224 -7.83 -3.44 6.47
C ALA A 224 -8.61 -4.31 7.46
N GLU A 225 -8.73 -3.88 8.73
CA GLU A 225 -9.48 -4.59 9.78
C GLU A 225 -10.96 -4.84 9.42
N ARG A 226 -11.51 -4.04 8.49
CA ARG A 226 -12.91 -4.14 8.04
C ARG A 226 -13.10 -5.10 6.87
N LEU A 227 -12.02 -5.56 6.24
CA LEU A 227 -12.09 -6.45 5.08
C LEU A 227 -12.13 -7.91 5.53
N THR A 228 -13.00 -8.70 4.90
CA THR A 228 -13.03 -10.16 5.05
C THR A 228 -12.03 -10.77 4.08
N GLY A 229 -10.77 -10.88 4.47
CA GLY A 229 -9.73 -11.52 3.67
C GLY A 229 -8.39 -11.56 4.41
N ASP A 230 -7.67 -12.67 4.27
CA ASP A 230 -6.36 -12.84 4.88
C ASP A 230 -5.33 -12.05 4.07
N LEU A 231 -4.97 -10.85 4.55
CA LEU A 231 -3.75 -10.19 4.13
C LEU A 231 -2.55 -10.91 4.76
N PRO A 232 -1.35 -10.86 4.14
CA PRO A 232 -0.15 -11.44 4.74
C PRO A 232 0.06 -10.86 6.14
N GLU A 233 0.27 -11.72 7.13
CA GLU A 233 0.68 -11.27 8.46
C GLU A 233 1.97 -10.46 8.34
N GLY A 234 2.06 -9.34 9.06
CA GLY A 234 3.25 -8.50 9.01
C GLY A 234 3.34 -7.53 7.81
N TRP A 235 2.34 -7.45 6.92
CA TRP A 235 2.41 -6.57 5.75
C TRP A 235 2.65 -5.10 6.11
N ARG A 236 2.04 -4.64 7.21
CA ARG A 236 2.13 -3.26 7.69
C ARG A 236 3.52 -2.98 8.26
N GLU A 237 4.05 -3.91 9.06
CA GLU A 237 5.36 -3.87 9.68
C GLU A 237 6.48 -3.97 8.62
N HIS A 238 6.25 -4.75 7.57
CA HIS A 238 7.16 -4.81 6.42
C HIS A 238 7.22 -3.46 5.70
N LEU A 239 6.06 -2.85 5.42
CA LEU A 239 6.02 -1.51 4.83
C LEU A 239 6.70 -0.47 5.74
N ASP A 240 6.54 -0.56 7.06
CA ASP A 240 7.30 0.30 7.97
C ASP A 240 8.80 0.13 7.78
N THR A 241 9.24 -1.14 7.82
CA THR A 241 10.66 -1.49 7.74
C THR A 241 11.29 -0.95 6.47
N VAL A 242 10.63 -1.10 5.31
CA VAL A 242 11.23 -0.72 4.02
C VAL A 242 11.04 0.75 3.65
N LEU A 243 9.94 1.39 4.07
CA LEU A 243 9.65 2.79 3.72
C LEU A 243 10.30 3.80 4.69
N PHE A 244 10.69 3.36 5.89
CA PHE A 244 11.31 4.22 6.91
C PHE A 244 12.73 3.77 7.34
N GLN A 245 13.47 3.03 6.49
CA GLN A 245 14.76 2.38 6.85
C GLN A 245 15.80 3.25 7.58
N ASP A 246 15.81 4.56 7.35
CA ASP A 246 16.77 5.50 7.95
C ASP A 246 16.14 6.46 8.98
N LEU A 247 14.87 6.26 9.34
CA LEU A 247 14.02 7.30 9.92
C LEU A 247 13.18 6.78 11.09
N ASP A 248 13.50 7.24 12.29
CA ASP A 248 12.77 6.88 13.50
C ASP A 248 11.64 7.89 13.79
N ALA A 249 10.64 7.93 12.90
CA ALA A 249 9.45 8.77 13.08
C ALA A 249 8.64 8.36 14.33
N GLU A 250 8.73 7.08 14.74
CA GLU A 250 8.11 6.56 15.97
C GLU A 250 8.69 7.21 17.23
N SER A 251 9.99 7.54 17.23
CA SER A 251 10.62 8.26 18.34
C SER A 251 9.97 9.62 18.63
N LEU A 252 9.29 10.22 17.64
CA LEU A 252 8.57 11.48 17.82
C LEU A 252 7.31 11.31 18.66
N PHE A 253 6.75 10.11 18.79
CA PHE A 253 5.52 9.85 19.57
C PHE A 253 5.81 9.50 21.02
N VAL A 254 7.06 9.15 21.36
CA VAL A 254 7.47 8.80 22.71
C VAL A 254 7.88 10.06 23.48
N ASP A 255 7.50 10.15 24.75
CA ASP A 255 7.93 11.23 25.64
C ASP A 255 9.44 11.08 25.96
N GLN A 256 10.28 11.76 25.19
CA GLN A 256 11.72 11.68 25.34
C GLN A 256 12.19 12.49 26.57
N ASP A 257 12.90 11.84 27.49
CA ASP A 257 13.59 12.53 28.57
C ASP A 257 14.78 13.36 28.03
N ALA A 258 15.29 14.28 28.84
CA ALA A 258 16.33 15.22 28.42
C ALA A 258 17.64 14.54 27.98
N SER A 259 17.90 13.32 28.46
CA SER A 259 19.08 12.52 28.09
C SER A 259 18.90 11.89 26.70
N SER A 260 17.71 11.35 26.43
CA SER A 260 17.39 10.70 25.15
C SER A 260 17.37 11.68 23.98
N LYS A 261 16.94 12.94 24.22
CA LYS A 261 16.98 14.03 23.21
C LYS A 261 18.39 14.35 22.72
N GLN A 262 19.40 14.20 23.57
CA GLN A 262 20.78 14.56 23.26
C GLN A 262 21.50 13.45 22.48
N ASP A 263 21.16 12.18 22.74
CA ASP A 263 21.67 11.04 21.99
C ASP A 263 20.99 10.90 20.61
N ALA A 264 19.68 11.19 20.50
CA ALA A 264 18.95 11.17 19.23
C ALA A 264 19.43 12.27 18.26
N ALA A 265 19.80 13.45 18.77
CA ALA A 265 20.35 14.54 17.97
C ALA A 265 21.74 14.23 17.34
N ALA A 266 22.43 13.20 17.83
CA ALA A 266 23.75 12.80 17.34
C ALA A 266 23.71 11.66 16.31
N ALA A 267 22.57 10.94 16.17
CA ALA A 267 22.43 9.76 15.33
C ALA A 267 21.37 9.89 14.21
N THR A 268 20.45 10.86 14.32
CA THR A 268 19.25 11.00 13.46
C THR A 268 19.15 12.44 12.94
N PRO A 269 18.57 12.71 11.74
CA PRO A 269 18.24 14.07 11.33
C PRO A 269 17.51 14.82 12.45
N PRO A 270 17.68 16.16 12.56
CA PRO A 270 17.23 16.89 13.74
C PRO A 270 15.72 16.68 13.97
N LEU A 271 15.37 16.00 15.07
CA LEU A 271 13.99 15.73 15.50
C LEU A 271 13.30 16.98 16.08
N ASP A 272 13.92 18.15 15.94
CA ASP A 272 13.32 19.41 16.39
C ASP A 272 12.25 19.87 15.38
N PHE A 273 11.17 20.45 15.89
CA PHE A 273 10.03 20.85 15.07
C PHE A 273 10.42 21.80 13.92
N ALA A 274 11.44 22.64 14.12
CA ALA A 274 11.91 23.58 13.11
C ALA A 274 12.49 22.90 11.86
N SER A 275 12.86 21.63 11.96
CA SER A 275 13.45 20.86 10.86
C SER A 275 12.42 20.03 10.09
N TRP A 276 11.14 20.02 10.50
CA TRP A 276 10.16 19.08 9.93
C TRP A 276 9.87 19.26 8.44
N PHE A 277 10.06 20.49 7.93
CA PHE A 277 9.90 20.82 6.51
C PHE A 277 11.23 21.09 5.81
N ILE A 278 12.36 20.83 6.48
CA ILE A 278 13.69 20.97 5.87
C ILE A 278 14.03 19.67 5.13
N PRO A 279 14.42 19.73 3.84
CA PRO A 279 14.81 18.55 3.07
C PRO A 279 16.04 17.84 3.64
N TYR A 280 16.05 16.51 3.61
CA TYR A 280 17.27 15.74 3.86
C TYR A 280 18.32 15.97 2.77
N ALA A 281 19.59 15.87 3.14
CA ALA A 281 20.73 16.20 2.28
C ALA A 281 20.78 15.43 0.93
N HIS A 282 20.16 14.24 0.87
CA HIS A 282 20.14 13.39 -0.32
C HIS A 282 18.72 13.12 -0.86
N ALA A 283 17.71 13.80 -0.31
CA ALA A 283 16.35 13.64 -0.75
C ALA A 283 16.04 14.48 -2.00
N PRO A 284 15.10 14.06 -2.86
CA PRO A 284 14.55 14.92 -3.90
C PRO A 284 13.92 16.16 -3.27
N ALA A 285 14.06 17.32 -3.93
CA ALA A 285 13.47 18.56 -3.45
C ALA A 285 11.93 18.42 -3.30
N PRO A 286 11.35 18.77 -2.14
CA PRO A 286 9.91 18.77 -1.95
C PRO A 286 9.24 19.95 -2.69
N ALA A 287 7.91 19.92 -2.72
CA ALA A 287 7.09 20.99 -3.24
C ALA A 287 7.42 22.31 -2.50
N PRO A 288 7.49 23.46 -3.20
CA PRO A 288 7.91 24.73 -2.59
C PRO A 288 7.10 25.14 -1.36
N TYR A 289 5.82 24.77 -1.29
CA TYR A 289 4.95 25.11 -0.17
C TYR A 289 5.10 24.16 1.03
N ALA A 290 5.70 22.99 0.82
CA ALA A 290 6.03 21.98 1.83
C ALA A 290 7.52 21.99 2.20
N SER A 291 8.26 23.01 1.78
CA SER A 291 9.70 23.16 2.02
C SER A 291 9.98 24.41 2.81
N ASP A 292 10.75 24.28 3.89
CA ASP A 292 11.45 25.40 4.50
C ASP A 292 12.91 25.40 3.99
N ASP A 293 13.41 26.57 3.60
CA ASP A 293 14.82 26.71 3.25
C ASP A 293 15.68 26.48 4.48
N LEU A 294 16.85 25.84 4.31
CA LEU A 294 17.92 25.91 5.31
C LEU A 294 18.19 27.39 5.56
N LYS A 295 17.85 27.90 6.76
CA LYS A 295 18.27 29.24 7.16
C LYS A 295 19.79 29.30 6.97
N GLU A 296 20.26 30.07 5.98
CA GLU A 296 21.67 30.43 5.93
C GLU A 296 22.03 30.98 7.32
N PRO A 297 23.12 30.51 7.95
CA PRO A 297 23.56 31.12 9.20
C PRO A 297 23.77 32.59 8.90
N SER A 298 23.01 33.45 9.60
CA SER A 298 23.11 34.90 9.49
C SER A 298 24.59 35.27 9.60
N ARG A 299 25.20 35.67 8.49
CA ARG A 299 26.54 36.24 8.49
C ARG A 299 26.43 37.55 9.29
N GLY A 300 26.85 37.47 10.56
CA GLY A 300 27.10 38.63 11.40
C GLY A 300 28.26 39.47 10.87
#